data_AF-A0A7W5AH77-F1
#
_entry.id   AF-A0A7W5AH77-F1
#
_cell.length_a   1.000
_cell.length_b   1.000
_cell.length_c   1.000
_cell.angle_alpha   90.00
_cell.angle_beta   90.00
_cell.angle_gamma   90.00
#
_symmetry.space_group_name_H-M   'P 1'
#
loop_
_entity.id
_entity.type
_entity.pdbx_description
1 polymer ?
#
loop_
_entity_poly.entity_id
_entity_poly.type
_entity_poly.pdbx_seq_one_letter_code
_entity_poly.pdbx_strand_id
1 'polypeptide(L)'
;MRVVTVIGILLLTGVLAISLISKLRSRAGFTAFAGAVVDLGLAPRRRARPVAAAAVAAEAIVVAALLRPSGATVGLALAAALFAVFTAALATAVRRGSRAGCHCFGASSAPVSRRHVLRAALLCAVATGALAGPADPLTGISAPQALAAAAVAAIGVAALAWLDEIVWLFRGATPAR
;
A
#
# COMPACT_ATOMS: atom_id res chain seq x y z
N MET A 1 -20.67 -8.51 -8.60
CA MET A 1 -19.24 -8.58 -9.00
C MET A 1 -18.66 -7.20 -9.32
N ARG A 2 -19.24 -6.40 -10.24
CA ARG A 2 -18.75 -5.04 -10.58
C ARG A 2 -18.47 -4.12 -9.38
N VAL A 3 -19.45 -3.98 -8.47
CA VAL A 3 -19.30 -3.14 -7.25
C VAL A 3 -18.09 -3.55 -6.40
N VAL A 4 -17.83 -4.85 -6.26
CA VAL A 4 -16.69 -5.38 -5.48
C VAL A 4 -15.37 -5.02 -6.15
N THR A 5 -15.28 -5.16 -7.47
CA THR A 5 -14.09 -4.75 -8.25
C THR A 5 -13.83 -3.25 -8.12
N VAL A 6 -14.88 -2.42 -8.16
CA VAL A 6 -14.77 -0.96 -7.99
C VAL A 6 -14.28 -0.60 -6.59
N ILE A 7 -14.84 -1.23 -5.54
CA ILE A 7 -14.34 -1.06 -4.16
C ILE A 7 -12.86 -1.42 -4.09
N GLY A 8 -12.45 -2.54 -4.69
CA GLY A 8 -11.06 -2.97 -4.74
C GLY A 8 -10.15 -1.95 -5.42
N ILE A 9 -10.53 -1.44 -6.60
CA ILE A 9 -9.76 -0.42 -7.34
C ILE A 9 -9.62 0.86 -6.49
N LEU A 10 -10.70 1.35 -5.90
CA LEU A 10 -10.68 2.56 -5.09
C LEU A 10 -9.83 2.39 -3.82
N LEU A 11 -9.93 1.24 -3.16
CA LEU A 11 -9.14 0.90 -1.98
C LEU A 11 -7.64 0.86 -2.31
N LEU A 12 -7.25 0.13 -3.38
CA LEU A 12 -5.87 0.01 -3.81
C LEU A 12 -5.29 1.36 -4.22
N THR A 13 -6.04 2.13 -5.01
CA THR A 13 -5.65 3.47 -5.46
C THR A 13 -5.47 4.40 -4.28
N GLY A 14 -6.41 4.43 -3.33
CA GLY A 14 -6.33 5.30 -2.15
C GLY A 14 -5.14 4.96 -1.25
N VAL A 15 -4.89 3.67 -1.00
CA VAL A 15 -3.74 3.23 -0.21
C VAL A 15 -2.40 3.61 -0.88
N LEU A 16 -2.27 3.35 -2.18
CA LEU A 16 -1.06 3.70 -2.93
C LEU A 16 -0.87 5.21 -3.04
N ALA A 17 -1.95 5.98 -3.23
CA ALA A 17 -1.90 7.44 -3.29
C ALA A 17 -1.43 8.04 -1.96
N ILE A 18 -1.96 7.60 -0.82
CA ILE A 18 -1.49 8.05 0.50
C ILE A 18 -0.02 7.70 0.68
N SER A 19 0.39 6.48 0.31
CA SER A 19 1.78 6.04 0.41
C SER A 19 2.72 6.90 -0.44
N LEU A 20 2.32 7.20 -1.67
CA LEU A 20 3.06 8.02 -2.62
C LEU A 20 3.19 9.46 -2.12
N ILE A 21 2.08 10.05 -1.66
CA ILE A 21 2.05 11.41 -1.10
C ILE A 21 2.98 11.49 0.11
N SER A 22 2.95 10.51 1.03
CA SER A 22 3.84 10.50 2.19
C SER A 22 5.33 10.41 1.84
N LYS A 23 5.69 9.79 0.70
CA LYS A 23 7.08 9.69 0.22
C LYS A 23 7.54 10.92 -0.57
N LEU A 24 6.64 11.54 -1.33
CA LEU A 24 6.95 12.68 -2.20
C LEU A 24 6.79 14.03 -1.52
N ARG A 25 5.95 14.15 -0.49
CA ARG A 25 5.67 15.42 0.19
C ARG A 25 6.91 16.06 0.83
N SER A 26 7.91 15.29 1.21
CA SER A 26 9.15 15.84 1.76
C SER A 26 10.38 15.01 1.38
N ARG A 27 11.52 15.70 1.23
CA ARG A 27 12.83 15.02 1.08
C ARG A 27 13.10 14.10 2.27
N ALA A 28 12.69 14.51 3.48
CA ALA A 28 12.78 13.72 4.69
C ALA A 28 12.04 12.37 4.57
N GLY A 29 10.83 12.37 4.01
CA GLY A 29 10.05 11.15 3.78
C GLY A 29 10.73 10.19 2.81
N PHE A 30 11.23 10.68 1.68
CA PHE A 30 12.01 9.86 0.75
C PHE A 30 13.30 9.32 1.37
N THR A 31 14.04 10.14 2.12
CA THR A 31 15.26 9.68 2.81
C THR A 31 14.99 8.64 3.88
N ALA A 32 13.87 8.77 4.61
CA ALA A 32 13.44 7.78 5.60
C ALA A 32 13.09 6.45 4.91
N PHE A 33 12.36 6.49 3.79
CA PHE A 33 12.06 5.29 3.00
C PHE A 33 13.32 4.62 2.44
N ALA A 34 14.27 5.40 1.91
CA ALA A 34 15.56 4.87 1.48
C ALA A 34 16.38 4.28 2.64
N GLY A 35 16.31 4.88 3.83
CA GLY A 35 16.88 4.31 5.06
C GLY A 35 16.25 2.96 5.39
N ALA A 36 14.91 2.88 5.36
CA ALA A 36 14.16 1.66 5.59
C ALA A 36 14.57 0.51 4.66
N VAL A 37 14.84 0.79 3.38
CA VAL A 37 15.34 -0.22 2.42
C VAL A 37 16.66 -0.86 2.90
N VAL A 38 17.53 -0.08 3.54
CA VAL A 38 18.78 -0.57 4.15
C VAL A 38 18.49 -1.33 5.42
N ASP A 39 17.70 -0.75 6.33
CA ASP A 39 17.45 -1.31 7.67
C ASP A 39 16.63 -2.60 7.63
N LEU A 40 15.81 -2.78 6.59
CA LEU A 40 15.10 -4.02 6.29
C LEU A 40 16.00 -5.05 5.57
N GLY A 41 17.23 -4.68 5.20
CA GLY A 41 18.18 -5.54 4.51
C GLY A 41 17.75 -5.90 3.08
N LEU A 42 16.98 -5.02 2.42
CA LEU A 42 16.48 -5.22 1.06
C LEU A 42 17.49 -4.82 0.00
N ALA A 43 18.32 -3.80 0.28
CA ALA A 43 19.42 -3.41 -0.58
C ALA A 43 20.60 -2.83 0.22
N PRO A 44 21.84 -2.95 -0.29
CA PRO A 44 22.98 -2.27 0.31
C PRO A 44 22.83 -0.75 0.20
N ARG A 45 23.44 0.00 1.12
CA ARG A 45 23.33 1.47 1.24
C ARG A 45 23.59 2.23 -0.07
N ARG A 46 24.49 1.72 -0.92
CA ARG A 46 24.80 2.28 -2.26
C ARG A 46 23.63 2.19 -3.24
N ARG A 47 22.77 1.17 -3.12
CA ARG A 47 21.61 0.93 -3.99
C ARG A 47 20.27 1.30 -3.36
N ALA A 48 20.25 1.71 -2.09
CA ALA A 48 19.02 2.01 -1.37
C ALA A 48 18.20 3.15 -2.00
N ARG A 49 18.86 4.25 -2.39
CA ARG A 49 18.21 5.39 -3.07
C ARG A 49 17.61 5.01 -4.43
N PRO A 50 18.34 4.36 -5.36
CA PRO A 50 17.74 3.97 -6.64
C PRO A 50 16.63 2.92 -6.48
N VAL A 51 16.74 1.98 -5.53
CA VAL A 51 15.66 1.02 -5.23
C VAL A 51 14.42 1.74 -4.68
N ALA A 52 14.62 2.69 -3.76
CA ALA A 52 13.53 3.51 -3.22
C ALA A 52 12.86 4.36 -4.32
N ALA A 53 13.64 4.98 -5.20
CA ALA A 53 13.13 5.73 -6.35
C ALA A 53 12.35 4.85 -7.32
N ALA A 54 12.86 3.65 -7.62
CA ALA A 54 12.18 2.69 -8.47
C ALA A 54 10.84 2.23 -7.87
N ALA A 55 10.79 1.99 -6.57
CA ALA A 55 9.55 1.64 -5.88
C ALA A 55 8.52 2.79 -5.91
N VAL A 56 8.95 4.03 -5.69
CA VAL A 56 8.09 5.23 -5.81
C VAL A 56 7.59 5.42 -7.24
N ALA A 57 8.45 5.21 -8.24
CA ALA A 57 8.05 5.26 -9.63
C ALA A 57 7.03 4.17 -9.98
N ALA A 58 7.24 2.94 -9.50
CA ALA A 58 6.30 1.84 -9.67
C ALA A 58 4.94 2.15 -9.04
N GLU A 59 4.91 2.69 -7.81
CA GLU A 59 3.68 3.15 -7.15
C GLU A 59 2.93 4.19 -7.99
N ALA A 60 3.64 5.20 -8.50
CA ALA A 60 3.04 6.24 -9.33
C ALA A 60 2.47 5.68 -10.64
N ILE A 61 3.19 4.76 -11.29
CA ILE A 61 2.73 4.09 -12.52
C ILE A 61 1.46 3.28 -12.24
N VAL A 62 1.42 2.54 -11.14
CA VAL A 62 0.24 1.74 -10.75
C VAL A 62 -0.97 2.64 -10.49
N VAL A 63 -0.79 3.73 -9.73
CA VAL A 63 -1.87 4.71 -9.48
C VAL A 63 -2.39 5.31 -10.79
N ALA A 64 -1.48 5.75 -11.68
CA ALA A 64 -1.85 6.30 -12.98
C ALA A 64 -2.54 5.27 -13.90
N ALA A 65 -2.17 3.99 -13.79
CA ALA A 65 -2.83 2.90 -14.53
C ALA A 65 -4.23 2.61 -13.99
N LEU A 66 -4.41 2.57 -12.67
CA LEU A 66 -5.70 2.32 -12.02
C LEU A 66 -6.72 3.45 -12.22
N LEU A 67 -6.26 4.71 -12.33
CA LEU A 67 -7.12 5.86 -12.59
C LEU A 67 -7.62 5.94 -14.04
N ARG A 68 -6.99 5.23 -14.98
CA ARG A 68 -7.44 5.22 -16.38
C ARG A 68 -8.55 4.17 -16.58
N PRO A 69 -9.71 4.56 -17.14
CA PRO A 69 -10.82 3.63 -17.39
C PRO A 69 -10.42 2.40 -18.23
N SER A 70 -9.63 2.60 -19.29
CA SER A 70 -9.11 1.52 -20.15
C SER A 70 -7.90 0.79 -19.57
N GLY A 71 -7.38 1.25 -18.44
CA GLY A 71 -6.18 0.74 -17.79
C GLY A 71 -6.45 -0.22 -16.64
N ALA A 72 -7.72 -0.49 -16.29
CA ALA A 72 -8.08 -1.20 -15.06
C ALA A 72 -7.38 -2.57 -14.92
N THR A 73 -7.40 -3.41 -15.97
CA THR A 73 -6.75 -4.74 -15.94
C THR A 73 -5.24 -4.64 -15.76
N VAL A 74 -4.58 -3.74 -16.51
CA VAL A 74 -3.13 -3.53 -16.41
C VAL A 74 -2.76 -2.96 -15.05
N GLY A 75 -3.53 -1.97 -14.57
CA GLY A 75 -3.33 -1.37 -13.25
C GLY A 75 -3.52 -2.37 -12.11
N LEU A 76 -4.52 -3.26 -12.20
CA LEU A 76 -4.75 -4.32 -11.23
C LEU A 76 -3.64 -5.37 -11.25
N ALA A 77 -3.15 -5.77 -12.43
CA ALA A 77 -2.02 -6.68 -12.55
C ALA A 77 -0.73 -6.08 -11.96
N LEU A 78 -0.45 -4.81 -12.26
CA LEU A 78 0.68 -4.08 -11.69
C LEU A 78 0.53 -3.91 -10.17
N ALA A 79 -0.67 -3.63 -9.68
CA ALA A 79 -0.94 -3.54 -8.25
C ALA A 79 -0.71 -4.89 -7.55
N ALA A 80 -1.21 -5.99 -8.11
CA ALA A 80 -0.99 -7.33 -7.59
C ALA A 80 0.51 -7.66 -7.52
N ALA A 81 1.27 -7.40 -8.58
CA ALA A 81 2.71 -7.59 -8.60
C ALA A 81 3.42 -6.74 -7.55
N LEU A 82 3.08 -5.45 -7.44
CA LEU A 82 3.66 -4.53 -6.47
C LEU A 82 3.38 -4.98 -5.01
N PHE A 83 2.14 -5.33 -4.70
CA PHE A 83 1.77 -5.82 -3.37
C PHE A 83 2.37 -7.20 -3.06
N ALA A 84 2.58 -8.07 -4.05
CA ALA A 84 3.31 -9.32 -3.88
C ALA A 84 4.78 -9.05 -3.50
N VAL A 85 5.44 -8.11 -4.20
CA VAL A 85 6.81 -7.70 -3.88
C VAL A 85 6.90 -7.11 -2.47
N PHE A 86 5.96 -6.23 -2.08
CA PHE A 86 5.90 -5.69 -0.73
C PHE A 86 5.66 -6.77 0.33
N THR A 87 4.76 -7.71 0.05
CA THR A 87 4.51 -8.86 0.93
C THR A 87 5.79 -9.67 1.16
N ALA A 88 6.53 -9.98 0.08
CA ALA A 88 7.77 -10.75 0.15
C ALA A 88 8.87 -9.99 0.90
N ALA A 89 9.03 -8.69 0.63
CA ALA A 89 9.99 -7.83 1.30
C ALA A 89 9.73 -7.75 2.81
N LEU A 90 8.48 -7.49 3.20
CA LEU A 90 8.07 -7.43 4.61
C LEU A 90 8.18 -8.80 5.30
N ALA A 91 7.78 -9.88 4.63
CA ALA A 91 7.91 -11.24 5.17
C ALA A 91 9.38 -11.60 5.42
N THR A 92 10.27 -11.22 4.50
CA THR A 92 11.72 -11.42 4.64
C THR A 92 12.28 -10.61 5.81
N ALA A 93 11.88 -9.35 5.95
CA ALA A 93 12.29 -8.50 7.06
C ALA A 93 11.83 -9.05 8.43
N VAL A 94 10.58 -9.52 8.53
CA VAL A 94 10.05 -10.15 9.75
C VAL A 94 10.79 -11.45 10.06
N ARG A 95 11.06 -12.30 9.05
CA ARG A 95 11.82 -13.56 9.24
C ARG A 95 13.24 -13.31 9.73
N ARG A 96 13.86 -12.21 9.32
CA ARG A 96 15.20 -11.77 9.77
C ARG A 96 15.18 -11.07 11.13
N GLY A 97 14.00 -10.87 11.73
CA GLY A 97 13.87 -10.17 13.01
C GLY A 97 14.20 -8.69 12.94
N SER A 98 14.02 -8.05 11.76
CA SER A 98 14.30 -6.61 11.62
C SER A 98 13.43 -5.81 12.59
N ARG A 99 14.07 -4.89 13.31
CA ARG A 99 13.39 -3.92 14.19
C ARG A 99 13.10 -2.59 13.48
N ALA A 100 13.40 -2.50 12.19
CA ALA A 100 13.15 -1.31 11.39
C ALA A 100 11.64 -1.05 11.27
N GLY A 101 11.29 0.23 11.12
CA GLY A 101 9.91 0.67 10.95
C GLY A 101 9.38 0.47 9.53
N CYS A 102 8.06 0.29 9.39
CA CYS A 102 7.39 0.31 8.08
C CYS A 102 7.09 1.76 7.67
N HIS A 103 7.80 2.30 6.68
CA HIS A 103 7.63 3.69 6.23
C HIS A 103 6.56 3.87 5.13
N CYS A 104 5.65 2.91 4.96
CA CYS A 104 4.64 2.96 3.89
C CYS A 104 3.59 4.07 4.08
N PHE A 105 3.30 4.50 5.32
CA PHE A 105 2.30 5.55 5.61
C PHE A 105 2.91 6.82 6.21
N GLY A 106 4.25 6.91 6.28
CA GLY A 106 4.95 8.01 6.91
C GLY A 106 6.09 7.51 7.81
N ALA A 107 6.65 8.40 8.62
CA ALA A 107 7.70 8.07 9.58
C ALA A 107 7.12 7.29 10.78
N SER A 108 6.93 5.98 10.63
CA SER A 108 6.62 5.09 11.75
C SER A 108 7.90 4.47 12.30
N SER A 109 8.14 4.61 13.60
CA SER A 109 9.22 3.94 14.34
C SER A 109 8.81 2.55 14.87
N ALA A 110 7.55 2.15 14.67
CA ALA A 110 7.06 0.85 15.12
C ALA A 110 7.67 -0.28 14.27
N PRO A 111 8.31 -1.30 14.90
CA PRO A 111 8.95 -2.39 14.18
C PRO A 111 8.00 -3.10 13.21
N VAL A 112 8.50 -3.47 12.04
CA VAL A 112 7.73 -4.26 11.08
C VAL A 112 7.26 -5.55 11.76
N SER A 113 5.94 -5.70 11.87
CA SER A 113 5.28 -6.87 12.42
C SER A 113 4.59 -7.73 11.36
N ARG A 114 4.20 -8.95 11.74
CA ARG A 114 3.39 -9.87 10.90
C ARG A 114 2.10 -9.22 10.39
N ARG A 115 1.57 -8.20 11.08
CA ARG A 115 0.37 -7.47 10.67
C ARG A 115 0.56 -6.70 9.37
N HIS A 116 1.73 -6.10 9.13
CA HIS A 116 1.99 -5.42 7.85
C HIS A 116 2.12 -6.41 6.69
N VAL A 117 2.69 -7.60 6.95
CA VAL A 117 2.74 -8.69 5.96
C VAL A 117 1.32 -9.13 5.60
N LEU A 118 0.47 -9.38 6.60
CA LEU A 118 -0.92 -9.77 6.38
C LEU A 118 -1.68 -8.70 5.60
N ARG A 119 -1.50 -7.42 5.94
CA ARG A 119 -2.11 -6.30 5.21
C ARG A 119 -1.68 -6.25 3.75
N ALA A 120 -0.39 -6.36 3.46
CA ALA A 120 0.11 -6.37 2.09
C ALA A 120 -0.41 -7.59 1.31
N ALA A 121 -0.47 -8.75 1.96
CA ALA A 121 -1.02 -9.97 1.39
C ALA A 121 -2.53 -9.85 1.08
N LEU A 122 -3.30 -9.23 1.97
CA LEU A 122 -4.73 -8.96 1.75
C LEU A 122 -4.93 -7.98 0.58
N LEU A 123 -4.12 -6.93 0.47
CA LEU A 123 -4.19 -6.01 -0.68
C LEU A 123 -3.80 -6.71 -2.00
N CYS A 124 -2.84 -7.64 -1.96
CA CYS A 124 -2.53 -8.50 -3.09
C CYS A 124 -3.72 -9.40 -3.47
N ALA A 125 -4.40 -10.00 -2.48
CA ALA A 125 -5.59 -10.81 -2.69
C ALA A 125 -6.76 -9.98 -3.28
N VAL A 126 -6.95 -8.74 -2.82
CA VAL A 126 -7.94 -7.81 -3.39
C VAL A 126 -7.60 -7.49 -4.85
N ALA A 127 -6.35 -7.19 -5.16
CA ALA A 127 -5.93 -6.89 -6.53
C ALA A 127 -6.12 -8.09 -7.48
N THR A 128 -5.71 -9.28 -7.05
CA THR A 128 -5.89 -10.52 -7.83
C THR A 128 -7.36 -10.92 -7.98
N GLY A 129 -8.16 -10.80 -6.92
CA GLY A 129 -9.60 -11.04 -6.98
C GLY A 129 -10.33 -10.03 -7.87
N ALA A 130 -9.94 -8.76 -7.84
CA ALA A 130 -10.46 -7.74 -8.74
C ALA A 130 -10.10 -8.01 -10.20
N LEU A 131 -8.92 -8.58 -10.47
CA LEU A 131 -8.46 -8.97 -11.81
C LEU A 131 -9.29 -10.12 -12.41
N ALA A 132 -9.83 -11.01 -11.58
CA ALA A 132 -10.78 -12.04 -12.00
C ALA A 132 -12.21 -11.51 -12.22
N GLY A 133 -12.43 -10.22 -11.94
CA GLY A 133 -13.70 -9.53 -12.16
C GLY A 133 -13.90 -9.08 -13.62
N PRO A 134 -15.01 -8.37 -13.90
CA PRO A 134 -15.30 -7.87 -15.24
C PRO A 134 -14.25 -6.83 -15.70
N ALA A 135 -13.88 -6.88 -16.98
CA ALA A 135 -12.86 -6.02 -17.58
C ALA A 135 -13.26 -4.53 -17.59
N ASP A 136 -14.56 -4.24 -17.70
CA ASP A 136 -15.13 -2.89 -17.58
C ASP A 136 -15.94 -2.77 -16.27
N PRO A 137 -15.27 -2.63 -15.11
CA PRO A 137 -15.97 -2.58 -13.83
C PRO A 137 -16.68 -1.25 -13.61
N LEU A 138 -16.27 -0.20 -14.35
CA LEU A 138 -16.84 1.15 -14.27
C LEU A 138 -18.10 1.34 -15.12
N THR A 139 -18.40 0.43 -16.05
CA THR A 139 -19.61 0.49 -16.88
C THR A 139 -20.75 -0.28 -16.22
N GLY A 140 -21.96 0.29 -16.25
CA GLY A 140 -23.16 -0.37 -15.73
C GLY A 140 -23.29 -0.39 -14.20
N ILE A 141 -22.58 0.49 -13.48
CA ILE A 141 -22.87 0.81 -12.07
C ILE A 141 -23.71 2.09 -11.98
N SER A 142 -24.73 2.07 -11.12
CA SER A 142 -25.55 3.25 -10.85
C SER A 142 -24.84 4.24 -9.90
N ALA A 143 -25.24 5.51 -9.91
CA ALA A 143 -24.65 6.53 -9.04
C ALA A 143 -24.71 6.17 -7.53
N PRO A 144 -25.82 5.61 -6.99
CA PRO A 144 -25.85 5.13 -5.61
C PRO A 144 -24.85 4.00 -5.32
N GLN A 145 -24.66 3.08 -6.27
CA GLN A 145 -23.68 2.00 -6.13
C GLN A 145 -22.24 2.51 -6.15
N ALA A 146 -21.95 3.50 -7.01
CA ALA A 146 -20.64 4.15 -7.04
C ALA A 146 -20.35 4.91 -5.74
N LEU A 147 -21.34 5.63 -5.20
CA LEU A 147 -21.21 6.34 -3.93
C LEU A 147 -20.98 5.38 -2.76
N ALA A 148 -21.75 4.30 -2.69
CA ALA A 148 -21.56 3.26 -1.69
C ALA A 148 -20.16 2.63 -1.79
N ALA A 149 -19.71 2.30 -3.01
CA ALA A 149 -18.38 1.75 -3.24
C ALA A 149 -17.27 2.71 -2.78
N ALA A 150 -17.41 4.00 -3.08
CA ALA A 150 -16.47 5.03 -2.64
C ALA A 150 -16.45 5.18 -1.12
N ALA A 151 -17.62 5.16 -0.45
CA ALA A 151 -17.70 5.22 1.00
C ALA A 151 -17.02 4.01 1.66
N VAL A 152 -17.30 2.78 1.19
CA VAL A 152 -16.65 1.57 1.70
C VAL A 152 -15.14 1.61 1.48
N ALA A 153 -14.69 2.01 0.28
CA ALA A 153 -13.27 2.14 -0.02
C ALA A 153 -12.61 3.20 0.87
N ALA A 154 -13.23 4.37 1.07
CA ALA A 154 -12.71 5.42 1.94
C ALA A 154 -12.56 4.96 3.39
N ILE A 155 -13.58 4.26 3.93
CA ILE A 155 -13.51 3.65 5.26
C ILE A 155 -12.39 2.62 5.32
N GLY A 156 -12.25 1.76 4.32
CA GLY A 156 -11.17 0.78 4.22
C GLY A 156 -9.79 1.43 4.17
N VAL A 157 -9.62 2.49 3.36
CA VAL A 157 -8.37 3.26 3.26
C VAL A 157 -8.04 3.92 4.59
N ALA A 158 -9.02 4.55 5.25
CA ALA A 158 -8.85 5.19 6.54
C ALA A 158 -8.49 4.17 7.62
N ALA A 159 -9.25 3.07 7.72
CA ALA A 159 -8.94 1.98 8.64
C ALA A 159 -7.53 1.47 8.41
N LEU A 160 -7.16 1.20 7.15
CA LEU A 160 -5.81 0.78 6.80
C LEU A 160 -4.76 1.83 7.18
N ALA A 161 -4.89 3.09 6.79
CA ALA A 161 -3.90 4.13 7.08
C ALA A 161 -3.73 4.39 8.60
N TRP A 162 -4.82 4.33 9.36
CA TRP A 162 -4.85 4.66 10.79
C TRP A 162 -4.73 3.44 11.69
N LEU A 163 -4.73 2.22 11.16
CA LEU A 163 -4.64 0.98 11.93
C LEU A 163 -3.42 0.96 12.86
N ASP A 164 -2.28 1.52 12.44
CA ASP A 164 -1.07 1.55 13.26
C ASP A 164 -1.17 2.56 14.42
N GLU A 165 -1.78 3.73 14.19
CA GLU A 165 -2.09 4.72 15.24
C GLU A 165 -3.16 4.22 16.21
N ILE A 166 -4.22 3.58 15.70
CA ILE A 166 -5.29 3.00 16.50
C ILE A 166 -4.73 1.86 17.37
N VAL A 167 -3.92 0.96 16.79
CA VAL A 167 -3.28 -0.12 17.54
C VAL A 167 -2.27 0.43 18.55
N TRP A 168 -1.55 1.51 18.23
CA TRP A 168 -0.68 2.21 19.18
C TRP A 168 -1.48 2.79 20.35
N LEU A 169 -2.60 3.47 20.07
CA LEU A 169 -3.49 4.05 21.07
C LEU A 169 -4.04 2.98 22.03
N PHE A 170 -4.46 1.83 21.48
CA PHE A 170 -4.96 0.71 22.29
C PHE A 170 -3.85 -0.10 23.00
N ARG A 171 -2.61 -0.08 22.51
CA ARG A 171 -1.47 -0.77 23.16
C ARG A 171 -0.84 0.03 24.30
N GLY A 172 -1.28 1.27 24.50
CA GLY A 172 -0.86 2.11 25.62
C GLY A 172 0.50 2.74 25.35
N ALA A 173 0.56 4.07 25.51
CA ALA A 173 1.81 4.79 25.65
C ALA A 173 2.62 4.17 26.80
N THR A 174 3.72 3.51 26.48
CA THR A 174 4.88 3.51 27.36
C THR A 174 5.92 4.41 26.68
N PRO A 175 6.21 5.59 27.23
CA PRO A 175 7.31 6.41 26.75
C PRO A 175 8.59 5.61 26.95
N ALA A 176 9.33 5.35 25.87
CA ALA A 176 10.71 4.92 25.99
C ALA A 176 11.51 6.11 26.51
N ARG A 177 12.11 5.94 27.70
CA ARG A 177 13.06 6.88 28.30
C ARG A 177 14.30 7.07 27.45
#